data_AF-A0A961YES6-F1
#
_entry.id   AF-A0A961YES6-F1
#
_cell.length_a   1.000
_cell.length_b   1.000
_cell.length_c   1.000
_cell.angle_alpha   90.00
_cell.angle_beta   90.00
_cell.angle_gamma   90.00
#
_symmetry.space_group_name_H-M   'P 1'
#
loop_
_entity.id
_entity.type
_entity.pdbx_description
1 polymer ?
#
loop_
_entity_poly.entity_id
_entity_poly.type
_entity_poly.pdbx_seq_one_letter_code
_entity_poly.pdbx_strand_id
1 'polypeptide(L)'
;MKQIVFHPSFEMAGKLAKVMERIRPVCEAADLSEDSIGIVLADYAPGADEADVAAHNGGVAFYPASTVKLGWALVALERIEAGTLEPHDELERCLKDMIGISSNAATNYVVDCVTGITG
;
A
#
# COMPACT_ATOMS: atom_id res chain seq x y z
N MET A 1 -3.03 4.30 20.35
CA MET A 1 -3.54 3.77 19.06
C MET A 1 -4.18 2.42 19.33
N LYS A 2 -5.32 2.09 18.70
CA LYS A 2 -5.87 0.73 18.78
C LYS A 2 -4.93 -0.21 18.03
N GLN A 3 -4.48 -1.27 18.68
CA GLN A 3 -3.71 -2.31 18.02
C GLN A 3 -4.65 -3.05 17.07
N ILE A 4 -4.30 -3.11 15.78
CA ILE A 4 -5.03 -3.93 14.82
C ILE A 4 -4.70 -5.40 15.17
N VAL A 5 -5.74 -6.17 15.46
CA VAL A 5 -5.63 -7.60 15.76
C VAL A 5 -6.24 -8.35 14.58
N PHE A 6 -5.45 -9.25 13.99
CA PHE A 6 -5.89 -10.13 12.91
C PHE A 6 -6.27 -11.49 13.47
N HIS A 7 -7.37 -12.07 12.96
CA HIS A 7 -7.87 -13.38 13.36
C HIS A 7 -7.90 -14.32 12.14
N PRO A 8 -6.73 -14.75 11.62
CA PRO A 8 -6.68 -15.59 10.43
C PRO A 8 -7.27 -16.97 10.67
N SER A 9 -7.77 -17.59 9.61
CA SER A 9 -8.01 -19.04 9.62
C SER A 9 -6.70 -19.81 9.85
N PHE A 10 -6.82 -21.07 10.28
CA PHE A 10 -5.66 -21.95 10.43
C PHE A 10 -4.87 -22.11 9.12
N GLU A 11 -5.59 -22.18 7.99
CA GLU A 11 -4.96 -22.27 6.68
C GLU A 11 -4.14 -21.01 6.37
N MET A 12 -4.72 -19.84 6.59
CA MET A 12 -4.07 -18.56 6.31
C MET A 12 -2.88 -18.29 7.25
N ALA A 13 -2.99 -18.67 8.52
CA ALA A 13 -1.86 -18.66 9.45
C ALA A 13 -0.73 -19.59 8.97
N GLY A 14 -1.06 -20.79 8.47
CA GLY A 14 -0.10 -21.71 7.88
C GLY A 14 0.57 -21.17 6.60
N LYS A 15 -0.17 -20.42 5.75
CA LYS A 15 0.40 -19.73 4.58
C LYS A 15 1.40 -18.66 5.00
N LEU A 16 1.07 -17.84 5.99
CA LEU A 16 1.98 -16.82 6.53
C LEU A 16 3.25 -17.45 7.11
N ALA A 17 3.12 -18.53 7.89
CA ALA A 17 4.28 -19.23 8.45
C ALA A 17 5.26 -19.68 7.36
N LYS A 18 4.77 -20.27 6.28
CA LYS A 18 5.61 -20.66 5.12
C LYS A 18 6.27 -19.47 4.42
N VAL A 19 5.59 -18.32 4.35
CA VAL A 19 6.19 -17.10 3.80
C VAL A 19 7.32 -16.61 4.72
N MET A 20 7.11 -16.60 6.04
CA MET A 20 8.14 -16.21 7.01
C MET A 20 9.35 -17.15 6.99
N GLU A 21 9.14 -18.47 6.87
CA GLU A 21 10.23 -19.44 6.71
C GLU A 21 11.12 -19.13 5.49
N ARG A 22 10.53 -18.64 4.39
CA ARG A 22 11.27 -18.26 3.18
C ARG A 22 11.98 -16.92 3.29
N ILE A 23 11.49 -16.04 4.16
CA ILE A 23 12.03 -14.68 4.35
C ILE A 23 13.16 -14.67 5.36
N ARG A 24 13.10 -15.52 6.40
CA ARG A 24 14.14 -15.67 7.42
C ARG A 24 15.58 -15.69 6.86
N PRO A 25 15.94 -16.54 5.88
CA PRO A 25 17.31 -16.54 5.34
C PRO A 25 17.67 -15.24 4.60
N VAL A 26 16.70 -14.52 4.02
CA VAL A 26 16.92 -13.20 3.39
C VAL A 26 17.21 -12.15 4.46
N CYS A 27 16.48 -12.18 5.57
CA CYS A 27 16.74 -11.31 6.72
C CYS A 27 18.13 -11.54 7.29
N GLU A 28 18.49 -12.81 7.54
CA GLU A 28 19.80 -13.20 8.06
C GLU A 28 20.92 -12.75 7.14
N ALA A 29 20.80 -12.98 5.83
CA ALA A 29 21.80 -12.55 4.85
C ALA A 29 21.94 -11.02 4.76
N ALA A 30 20.90 -10.27 5.11
CA ALA A 30 20.87 -8.81 5.11
C ALA A 30 21.17 -8.17 6.47
N ASP A 31 21.47 -8.98 7.51
CA ASP A 31 21.61 -8.53 8.91
C ASP A 31 20.39 -7.74 9.41
N LEU A 32 19.19 -8.22 9.06
CA LEU A 32 17.91 -7.62 9.45
C LEU A 32 17.16 -8.52 10.45
N SER A 33 16.50 -7.89 11.41
CA SER A 33 15.56 -8.58 12.31
C SER A 33 14.23 -8.87 11.61
N GLU A 34 13.60 -10.00 11.88
CA GLU A 34 12.22 -10.29 11.42
C GLU A 34 11.21 -9.27 11.95
N ASP A 35 11.50 -8.63 13.08
CA ASP A 35 10.65 -7.56 13.63
C ASP A 35 10.69 -6.26 12.79
N SER A 36 11.69 -6.13 11.92
CA SER A 36 11.82 -5.01 10.98
C SER A 36 11.03 -5.20 9.68
N ILE A 37 10.30 -6.31 9.55
CA ILE A 37 9.50 -6.64 8.37
C ILE A 37 8.02 -6.68 8.73
N GLY A 38 7.21 -6.01 7.92
CA GLY A 38 5.76 -6.12 7.92
C GLY A 38 5.28 -6.94 6.72
N ILE A 39 4.42 -7.93 6.96
CA ILE A 39 3.79 -8.73 5.91
C ILE A 39 2.32 -8.87 6.24
N VAL A 40 1.46 -8.61 5.25
CA VAL A 40 0.03 -8.88 5.32
C VAL A 40 -0.33 -9.77 4.13
N LEU A 41 -0.92 -10.92 4.40
CA LEU A 41 -1.55 -11.78 3.41
C LEU A 41 -3.06 -11.65 3.59
N ALA A 42 -3.75 -11.27 2.52
CA ALA A 42 -5.20 -11.16 2.50
C ALA A 42 -5.75 -11.99 1.34
N ASP A 43 -6.65 -12.92 1.63
CA ASP A 43 -7.34 -13.73 0.64
C ASP A 43 -8.80 -13.29 0.53
N TYR A 44 -9.15 -12.78 -0.65
CA TYR A 44 -10.49 -12.32 -0.99
C TYR A 44 -11.15 -13.39 -1.84
N ALA A 45 -11.87 -14.31 -1.18
CA ALA A 45 -12.66 -15.29 -1.89
C ALA A 45 -13.81 -14.61 -2.65
N PRO A 46 -14.14 -15.04 -3.88
CA PRO A 46 -15.27 -14.48 -4.62
C PRO A 46 -16.57 -14.54 -3.82
N GLY A 47 -17.22 -13.38 -3.63
CA GLY A 47 -18.49 -13.28 -2.88
C GLY A 47 -18.34 -13.26 -1.36
N ALA A 48 -17.12 -13.22 -0.81
CA ALA A 48 -16.90 -13.00 0.61
C ALA A 48 -17.06 -11.51 0.98
N ASP A 49 -17.73 -11.26 2.10
CA ASP A 49 -17.89 -9.90 2.66
C ASP A 49 -16.60 -9.38 3.30
N GLU A 50 -15.74 -10.27 3.78
CA GLU A 50 -14.46 -9.96 4.42
C GLU A 50 -13.34 -10.88 3.90
N ALA A 51 -12.11 -10.37 3.88
CA ALA A 51 -10.94 -11.19 3.58
C ALA A 51 -10.50 -12.01 4.79
N ASP A 52 -9.98 -13.21 4.54
CA ASP A 52 -9.18 -13.94 5.52
C ASP A 52 -7.76 -13.37 5.52
N VAL A 53 -7.33 -12.80 6.65
CA VAL A 53 -6.10 -12.01 6.74
C VAL A 53 -5.19 -12.55 7.84
N ALA A 54 -3.97 -12.92 7.46
CA ALA A 54 -2.86 -13.15 8.39
C ALA A 54 -1.79 -12.06 8.21
N ALA A 55 -1.17 -11.65 9.31
CA ALA A 55 -0.09 -10.67 9.24
C ALA A 55 1.03 -10.95 10.24
N HIS A 56 2.26 -10.65 9.80
CA HIS A 56 3.44 -10.49 10.66
C HIS A 56 3.72 -9.00 10.77
N ASN A 57 3.72 -8.45 11.99
CA ASN A 57 3.82 -7.01 12.25
C ASN A 57 2.80 -6.11 11.49
N GLY A 58 1.65 -6.66 11.07
CA GLY A 58 0.66 -5.89 10.28
C GLY A 58 0.02 -4.70 10.99
N GLY A 59 0.10 -4.64 12.32
CA GLY A 59 -0.35 -3.50 13.12
C GLY A 59 0.72 -2.44 13.39
N VAL A 60 1.95 -2.65 12.92
CA VAL A 60 3.10 -1.75 13.15
C VAL A 60 3.18 -0.75 12.00
N ALA A 61 3.49 0.52 12.33
CA ALA A 61 3.68 1.55 11.32
C ALA A 61 5.06 1.44 10.66
N PHE A 62 5.08 1.44 9.33
CA PHE A 62 6.30 1.48 8.52
C PHE A 62 6.33 2.77 7.70
N TYR A 63 7.53 3.27 7.42
CA TYR A 63 7.70 4.39 6.49
C TYR A 63 7.29 3.93 5.08
N PRO A 64 6.28 4.55 4.45
CA PRO A 64 5.68 4.00 3.22
C PRO A 64 6.54 4.24 1.97
N ALA A 65 7.51 5.15 2.02
CA ALA A 65 8.27 5.59 0.85
C ALA A 65 7.32 5.87 -0.35
N SER A 66 7.63 5.36 -1.54
CA SER A 66 6.81 5.61 -2.74
C SER A 66 5.46 4.87 -2.78
N THR A 67 5.17 3.95 -1.85
CA THR A 67 3.86 3.26 -1.82
C THR A 67 2.70 4.22 -1.51
N VAL A 68 2.98 5.36 -0.86
CA VAL A 68 2.00 6.42 -0.58
C VAL A 68 1.34 6.98 -1.85
N LYS A 69 2.01 6.86 -3.00
CA LYS A 69 1.53 7.33 -4.31
C LYS A 69 0.22 6.65 -4.72
N LEU A 70 0.00 5.39 -4.30
CA LEU A 70 -1.29 4.71 -4.50
C LEU A 70 -2.43 5.44 -3.79
N GLY A 71 -2.19 5.93 -2.57
CA GLY A 71 -3.17 6.73 -1.84
C GLY A 71 -3.48 8.05 -2.54
N TRP A 72 -2.45 8.75 -3.03
CA TRP A 72 -2.65 9.99 -3.79
C TRP A 72 -3.36 9.78 -5.13
N ALA A 73 -3.06 8.70 -5.84
CA ALA A 73 -3.79 8.34 -7.06
C ALA A 73 -5.28 8.09 -6.75
N LEU A 74 -5.58 7.36 -5.68
CA LEU A 74 -6.97 7.11 -5.26
C LEU A 74 -7.72 8.41 -4.96
N VAL A 75 -7.10 9.34 -4.22
CA VAL A 75 -7.71 10.65 -3.92
C VAL A 75 -7.94 11.46 -5.20
N ALA A 76 -6.98 11.47 -6.13
CA ALA A 76 -7.15 12.18 -7.40
C ALA A 76 -8.31 11.61 -8.23
N LEU A 77 -8.38 10.27 -8.35
CA LEU A 77 -9.43 9.59 -9.09
C LEU A 77 -10.81 9.80 -8.47
N GLU A 78 -10.93 9.72 -7.14
CA GLU A 78 -12.20 9.98 -6.44
C GLU A 78 -12.67 11.41 -6.67
N ARG A 79 -11.78 12.40 -6.65
CA ARG A 79 -12.15 13.79 -6.91
C ARG A 79 -12.54 14.07 -8.35
N ILE A 80 -11.90 13.40 -9.31
CA ILE A 80 -12.30 13.44 -10.72
C ILE A 80 -13.70 12.85 -10.87
N GLU A 81 -13.96 11.69 -10.27
CA GLU A 81 -15.28 11.05 -10.28
C GLU A 81 -16.36 11.93 -9.63
N ALA A 82 -16.02 12.59 -8.52
CA ALA A 82 -16.89 13.54 -7.83
C ALA A 82 -17.04 14.90 -8.54
N GLY A 83 -16.29 15.15 -9.63
CA GLY A 83 -16.29 16.42 -10.36
C GLY A 83 -15.67 17.60 -9.59
N THR A 84 -14.86 17.33 -8.57
CA THR A 84 -14.16 18.35 -7.76
C THR A 84 -12.70 18.57 -8.18
N LEU A 85 -12.21 17.76 -9.11
CA LEU A 85 -10.92 17.93 -9.80
C LEU A 85 -11.13 17.75 -11.30
N GLU A 86 -10.84 18.78 -12.09
CA GLU A 86 -11.02 18.72 -13.55
C GLU A 86 -9.91 17.87 -14.19
N PRO A 87 -10.26 16.81 -14.96
CA PRO A 87 -9.26 16.03 -15.68
C PRO A 87 -8.67 16.83 -16.85
N HIS A 88 -7.36 16.73 -17.04
CA HIS A 88 -6.67 17.30 -18.20
C HIS A 88 -5.40 16.51 -18.52
N ASP A 89 -4.85 16.71 -19.72
CA ASP A 89 -3.74 15.92 -20.27
C ASP A 89 -2.53 15.80 -19.33
N GLU A 90 -2.12 16.92 -18.70
CA GLU A 90 -0.97 16.91 -17.79
C GLU A 90 -1.22 16.12 -16.50
N LEU A 91 -2.42 16.18 -15.92
CA LEU A 91 -2.78 15.42 -14.73
C LEU A 91 -2.84 13.92 -15.07
N GLU A 92 -3.40 13.56 -16.23
CA GLU A 92 -3.42 12.18 -16.69
C GLU A 92 -2.01 11.62 -16.92
N ARG A 93 -1.13 12.39 -17.57
CA ARG A 93 0.28 12.03 -17.75
C ARG A 93 0.97 11.85 -16.41
N CYS A 94 0.80 12.80 -15.48
CA CYS A 94 1.44 12.75 -14.18
C CYS A 94 0.92 11.59 -13.31
N LEU A 95 -0.37 11.25 -13.36
CA LEU A 95 -0.91 10.06 -12.68
C LEU A 95 -0.28 8.77 -13.24
N LYS A 96 -0.14 8.66 -14.57
CA LYS A 96 0.54 7.52 -15.20
C LYS A 96 2.01 7.42 -14.80
N ASP A 97 2.75 8.53 -14.81
CA ASP A 97 4.18 8.53 -14.46
C ASP A 97 4.41 8.31 -12.96
N MET A 98 3.52 8.83 -12.11
CA MET A 98 3.56 8.64 -10.67
C MET A 98 3.43 7.16 -10.29
N ILE A 99 2.56 6.40 -10.97
CA ILE A 99 2.34 4.97 -10.69
C ILE A 99 3.26 4.08 -11.50
N GLY A 100 3.37 4.32 -12.81
CA GLY A 100 4.07 3.44 -13.75
C GLY A 100 5.59 3.45 -13.56
N ILE A 101 6.18 4.61 -13.29
CA ILE A 101 7.64 4.75 -13.11
C ILE A 101 8.02 5.36 -11.76
N SER A 102 7.07 5.50 -10.83
CA SER A 102 7.29 6.09 -9.52
C SER A 102 7.91 7.50 -9.58
N SER A 103 7.52 8.34 -10.54
CA SER A 103 8.10 9.68 -10.70
C SER A 103 7.75 10.60 -9.53
N ASN A 104 8.76 11.14 -8.84
CA ASN A 104 8.56 12.11 -7.75
C ASN A 104 8.06 13.47 -8.26
N ALA A 105 8.54 13.91 -9.42
CA ALA A 105 8.08 15.17 -10.02
C ALA A 105 6.59 15.10 -10.39
N ALA A 106 6.17 13.97 -10.98
CA ALA A 106 4.76 13.72 -11.27
C ALA A 106 3.93 13.60 -9.99
N THR A 107 4.49 13.00 -8.92
CA THR A 107 3.84 12.92 -7.61
C THR A 107 3.55 14.31 -7.05
N ASN A 108 4.53 15.21 -7.06
CA ASN A 108 4.36 16.57 -6.57
C ASN A 108 3.25 17.29 -7.34
N TYR A 109 3.25 17.20 -8.68
CA TYR A 109 2.19 17.78 -9.50
C TYR A 109 0.79 17.27 -9.13
N VAL A 110 0.63 15.94 -8.97
CA VAL A 110 -0.66 15.35 -8.56
C VAL A 110 -1.09 15.84 -7.19
N VAL A 111 -0.17 15.90 -6.21
CA VAL A 111 -0.46 16.40 -4.87
C VAL A 111 -0.88 17.87 -4.91
N ASP A 112 -0.23 18.68 -5.73
CA ASP A 112 -0.58 20.10 -5.89
C ASP A 112 -1.99 20.27 -6.47
N CYS A 113 -2.31 19.53 -7.54
CA CYS A 113 -3.64 19.51 -8.13
C CYS A 113 -4.71 19.07 -7.12
N VAL A 114 -4.43 18.01 -6.34
CA VAL A 114 -5.37 17.47 -5.35
C VAL A 114 -5.53 18.43 -4.16
N THR A 115 -4.47 19.05 -3.67
CA THR A 115 -4.54 19.86 -2.45
C THR A 115 -4.89 21.32 -2.73
N GLY A 116 -4.71 21.79 -3.97
CA GLY A 116 -4.80 23.20 -4.32
C GLY A 116 -3.65 24.04 -3.76
N ILE A 117 -2.63 23.41 -3.19
CA ILE A 117 -1.43 24.05 -2.64
C ILE A 117 -0.31 23.80 -3.65
N THR A 118 0.43 24.83 -4.03
CA THR A 118 1.62 24.69 -4.88
C THR A 118 2.87 24.53 -4.03
N GLY A 119 3.68 23.51 -4.31
CA GLY A 119 4.99 23.24 -3.67
C GLY A 119 6.20 23.77 -4.44
#